data_AF-A0A3P5ZZU3-F1
#
_entry.id   AF-A0A3P5ZZU3-F1
#
_cell.length_a   1.000
_cell.length_b   1.000
_cell.length_c   1.000
_cell.angle_alpha   90.00
_cell.angle_beta   90.00
_cell.angle_gamma   90.00
#
_symmetry.space_group_name_H-M   'P 1'
#
loop_
_entity.id
_entity.type
_entity.pdbx_description
1 polymer ?
#
loop_
_entity_poly.entity_id
_entity_poly.type
_entity_poly.pdbx_seq_one_letter_code
_entity_poly.pdbx_strand_id
1 'polypeptide(L)' 'MSSSAPAVVAPTSFDDLRLDRSAQFVVARLLRFWDSKNIKKQGEFTGITLLFLDEQSYENPYSENPYGYGH' A
#
# COMPACT_ATOMS: atom_id res chain seq x y z
N MET A 1 -33.73 -10.95 0.91
CA MET A 1 -32.88 -9.74 0.92
C MET A 1 -31.44 -10.22 0.94
N SER A 2 -30.71 -10.14 -0.17
CA SER A 2 -29.31 -10.56 -0.22
C SER A 2 -28.48 -9.54 0.55
N SER A 3 -27.85 -9.98 1.65
CA SER A 3 -26.94 -9.15 2.43
C SER A 3 -25.67 -8.94 1.61
N SER A 4 -25.52 -7.75 1.02
CA SER A 4 -24.25 -7.31 0.44
C SER A 4 -23.31 -6.97 1.60
N ALA A 5 -22.67 -7.98 2.19
CA ALA A 5 -21.53 -7.74 3.06
C ALA A 5 -20.47 -6.96 2.25
N PRO A 6 -19.88 -5.88 2.78
CA PRO A 6 -18.84 -5.17 2.07
C PRO A 6 -17.69 -6.15 1.80
N ALA A 7 -17.35 -6.34 0.53
CA ALA A 7 -16.20 -7.14 0.15
C ALA A 7 -14.96 -6.47 0.75
N VAL A 8 -14.30 -7.15 1.69
CA VAL A 8 -13.03 -6.71 2.24
C VAL A 8 -12.00 -6.81 1.11
N VAL A 9 -11.58 -5.67 0.59
CA VAL A 9 -10.54 -5.60 -0.45
C VAL A 9 -9.19 -5.76 0.23
N ALA A 10 -8.46 -6.81 -0.12
CA ALA A 10 -7.10 -7.01 0.38
C ALA A 10 -6.18 -5.88 -0.11
N PRO A 11 -5.23 -5.39 0.72
CA PRO A 11 -4.23 -4.44 0.27
C PRO A 11 -3.37 -5.02 -0.86
N THR A 12 -3.03 -4.18 -1.85
CA THR A 12 -2.10 -4.50 -2.93
C THR A 12 -0.68 -4.08 -2.56
N SER A 13 0.31 -4.82 -3.06
CA SER A 13 1.72 -4.37 -3.03
C SER A 13 1.92 -3.17 -3.96
N PHE A 14 3.03 -2.45 -3.80
CA PHE A 14 3.42 -1.38 -4.71
C PHE A 14 3.74 -1.89 -6.12
N ASP A 15 4.35 -3.08 -6.23
CA ASP A 15 4.69 -3.71 -7.52
C ASP A 15 3.44 -4.08 -8.34
N ASP A 16 2.32 -4.33 -7.66
CA ASP A 16 1.05 -4.67 -8.30
C ASP A 16 0.20 -3.45 -8.67
N LEU A 17 0.60 -2.22 -8.35
CA LEU A 17 -0.23 -1.05 -8.67
C LEU A 17 -0.41 -0.86 -10.18
N ARG A 18 -1.66 -0.69 -10.61
CA ARG A 18 -2.01 -0.42 -12.02
C ARG A 18 -2.90 0.80 -12.18
N LEU A 19 -2.64 1.60 -13.22
CA LEU A 19 -3.39 2.83 -13.52
C LEU A 19 -4.81 2.59 -14.05
N ASP A 20 -5.08 1.39 -14.55
CA ASP A 20 -6.36 1.01 -15.17
C ASP A 20 -7.35 0.37 -14.19
N ARG A 21 -6.95 0.14 -12.94
CA ARG A 21 -7.83 -0.40 -11.90
C ARG A 21 -8.61 0.70 -11.17
N SER A 22 -9.77 0.34 -10.63
CA SER A 22 -10.51 1.14 -9.65
C SER A 22 -9.65 1.42 -8.39
N ALA A 23 -10.21 2.13 -7.40
CA ALA A 23 -9.51 2.41 -6.15
C ALA A 23 -8.79 1.17 -5.58
N GLN A 24 -7.47 1.31 -5.36
CA GLN A 24 -6.59 0.31 -4.78
C GLN A 24 -6.17 0.76 -3.38
N PHE A 25 -6.06 -0.18 -2.45
CA PHE A 25 -5.64 0.09 -1.09
C PHE A 25 -4.24 -0.48 -0.88
N VAL A 26 -3.34 0.29 -0.27
CA VAL A 26 -1.99 -0.15 0.07
C VAL A 26 -1.77 0.09 1.55
N VAL A 27 -1.15 -0.88 2.23
CA VAL A 27 -0.62 -0.68 3.59
C VAL A 27 0.87 -0.46 3.45
N ALA A 28 1.34 0.73 3.83
CA ALA A 28 2.74 1.10 3.70
C ALA A 28 3.22 1.94 4.88
N ARG A 29 4.52 1.89 5.14
CA ARG A 29 5.22 2.73 6.11
C ARG A 29 5.71 4.00 5.42
N LEU A 30 5.39 5.16 5.99
CA LEU A 30 5.93 6.44 5.51
C LEU A 30 7.40 6.56 5.91
N LEU A 31 8.31 6.66 4.94
CA LEU A 31 9.74 6.81 5.18
C LEU A 31 10.16 8.28 5.21
N ARG A 32 9.61 9.09 4.31
CA ARG A 32 9.96 10.50 4.19
C ARG A 32 8.82 11.30 3.59
N PHE A 33 8.68 12.54 4.04
CA PHE A 33 7.90 13.56 3.36
C PHE A 33 8.84 14.72 2.99
N TRP A 34 8.52 15.39 1.89
CA TRP A 34 9.14 16.66 1.55
C TRP A 34 8.11 17.76 1.74
N ASP A 35 8.57 18.90 2.25
CA ASP A 35 7.72 20.08 2.37
C ASP A 35 7.15 20.42 1.00
N SER A 36 5.83 20.64 0.95
CA SER A 36 5.19 21.19 -0.23
C SER A 36 5.70 22.61 -0.41
N LYS A 37 6.67 22.81 -1.31
CA LYS A 37 6.97 24.17 -1.75
C LYS A 37 5.77 24.63 -2.56
N ASN A 38 5.02 25.53 -1.96
CA ASN A 38 3.90 26.20 -2.61
C ASN A 38 4.46 27.11 -3.71
N ILE A 39 4.73 26.56 -4.89
CA ILE A 39 5.28 27.32 -6.02
C ILE A 39 4.14 27.66 -6.98
N LYS A 40 3.14 28.42 -6.53
CA LYS A 40 2.42 29.38 -7.39
C LYS A 40 1.93 30.59 -6.59
N LYS A 41 2.11 31.77 -7.19
CA LYS A 41 1.38 32.99 -6.83
C LYS A 41 -0.12 32.66 -6.89
N GLN A 42 -0.88 33.03 -5.85
CA GLN A 42 -2.35 32.88 -5.68
C GLN A 42 -2.82 31.80 -4.66
N GLY A 43 -1.93 31.07 -3.98
CA GLY A 43 -2.31 30.26 -2.82
C GLY A 43 -2.90 28.88 -3.13
N GLU A 44 -2.81 28.43 -4.38
CA GLU A 44 -3.23 27.08 -4.76
C GLU A 44 -2.19 26.04 -4.34
N PHE A 45 -2.59 25.07 -3.54
CA PHE A 45 -1.73 23.97 -3.10
C PHE A 45 -1.29 23.13 -4.31
N THR A 46 0.02 23.09 -4.55
CA THR A 46 0.61 22.45 -5.74
C THR A 46 0.94 20.97 -5.55
N GLY A 47 0.78 20.44 -4.34
CA GLY A 47 0.99 19.02 -4.02
C GLY A 47 2.04 18.77 -2.95
N ILE A 48 2.06 17.54 -2.44
CA ILE A 48 3.09 17.00 -1.54
C ILE A 48 3.79 15.84 -2.23
N THR A 49 5.07 15.63 -1.91
CA THR A 49 5.78 14.41 -2.27
C THR A 49 6.01 13.58 -1.01
N LEU A 50 5.64 12.30 -1.07
CA LEU A 50 5.79 11.33 0.00
C LEU A 50 6.53 10.10 -0.53
N LEU A 51 7.38 9.50 0.30
CA LEU A 51 8.07 8.23 0.01
C LEU A 51 7.58 7.18 1.01
N PHE A 52 7.05 6.08 0.48
CA PHE A 52 6.53 4.96 1.24
C PHE A 52 7.30 3.67 0.94
N LEU A 53 7.19 2.70 1.86
CA LEU A 53 7.67 1.33 1.71
C LEU A 53 6.57 0.35 2.15
N ASP A 54 6.22 -0.61 1.32
CA ASP A 54 5.31 -1.70 1.67
C ASP A 54 6.09 -2.92 2.18
N GLU A 55 5.36 -3.86 2.77
CA GLU A 55 5.95 -5.12 3.20
C GLU A 55 5.94 -6.11 2.02
N GLN A 56 7.12 -6.53 1.59
CA GLN A 56 7.21 -7.65 0.67
C GLN A 56 6.91 -8.93 1.45
N SER A 57 5.74 -9.51 1.22
CA SER A 57 5.42 -10.86 1.67
C SER A 57 6.27 -11.84 0.87
N TYR A 58 7.46 -12.14 1.36
CA TYR A 58 8.14 -13.36 0.96
C TYR A 58 7.33 -14.51 1.53
N GLU A 59 6.53 -15.16 0.69
CA GLU A 59 6.01 -16.48 1.02
C GLU A 59 7.25 -17.37 1.21
N ASN A 60 7.57 -17.71 2.46
CA ASN A 60 8.73 -18.53 2.75
C ASN A 60 8.48 -19.89 2.08
N PRO A 61 9.26 -20.31 1.08
CA PRO A 61 9.02 -21.58 0.40
C PRO A 61 9.18 -22.79 1.35
N TYR A 62 9.67 -22.56 2.58
CA TYR A 62 9.76 -23.54 3.66
C TYR A 62 8.70 -23.36 4.76
N SER A 63 7.70 -22.48 4.62
CA SER A 63 6.62 -22.37 5.61
C SER A 63 5.72 -23.60 5.63
N GLU A 64 5.68 -24.38 4.55
CA GLU A 64 5.07 -25.71 4.50
C GLU A 64 6.08 -26.81 4.85
N ASN A 65 6.96 -26.62 5.84
CA ASN A 65 7.68 -27.76 6.40
C ASN A 65 6.78 -28.45 7.44
N PRO A 66 6.19 -29.63 7.15
CA PRO A 66 5.35 -30.37 8.10
C PRO A 66 6.16 -30.90 9.30
N TYR A 67 7.48 -30.79 9.26
CA TYR A 67 8.41 -31.16 10.32
C TYR A 67 8.79 -29.90 11.11
N GLY A 68 7.86 -29.41 11.93
CA GLY A 68 8.08 -28.24 12.77
C GLY A 68 9.18 -28.45 13.81
N TYR A 69 10.21 -27.62 13.77
CA TYR A 69 11.00 -27.28 14.95
C TYR A 69 10.66 -25.83 15.30
N GLY A 70 9.70 -25.67 16.22
CA GLY A 70 9.36 -24.39 16.80
C GLY A 70 10.46 -23.88 17.73
N HIS A 71 10.66 -22.57 17.72
CA HIS A 71 11.21 -21.82 18.84
C HIS A 71 10.04 -21.31 19.69
#